data_AF-A0A365ZIH3-F1
#
_entry.id   AF-A0A365ZIH3-F1
#
_cell.length_a   1.000
_cell.length_b   1.000
_cell.length_c   1.000
_cell.angle_alpha   90.00
_cell.angle_beta   90.00
_cell.angle_gamma   90.00
#
_symmetry.space_group_name_H-M   'P 1'
#
loop_
_entity.id
_entity.type
_entity.pdbx_description
1 polymer ?
#
loop_
_entity_poly.entity_id
_entity_poly.type
_entity_poly.pdbx_seq_one_letter_code
_entity_poly.pdbx_strand_id
1 'polypeptide(L)'
;RPEVESLVTALAALHTMGSAVDWESFYNGTGARRVDLPTYAFQRQRYWPRIKQQNAASEALRYRIDWTPVTETPATVVPGQWLIVGAPGDTRTGPVRDALAARGAEPVVIEVADGDPIDKHLTELGVIEGVLSLLEGPESVLALSQALETQAVDAPLWVATTGAVAAESTDIVDSSAAAVWGLGRVIGLEQPGRWGGLVDLPAEL
;
A
#
# COMPACT_ATOMS: atom_id res chain seq x y z
N ARG A 1 -53.00 -30.60 -16.93
CA ARG A 1 -51.83 -31.12 -16.19
C ARG A 1 -51.81 -32.63 -16.39
N PRO A 2 -50.66 -33.27 -16.69
CA PRO A 2 -50.61 -34.71 -16.81
C PRO A 2 -51.07 -35.34 -15.48
N GLU A 3 -51.92 -36.35 -15.57
CA GLU A 3 -52.66 -36.96 -14.45
C GLU A 3 -51.73 -37.43 -13.32
N VAL A 4 -50.56 -37.94 -13.69
CA VAL A 4 -49.51 -38.42 -12.76
C VAL A 4 -48.95 -37.29 -11.88
N GLU A 5 -48.64 -36.12 -12.45
CA GLU A 5 -48.10 -35.01 -11.66
C GLU A 5 -49.12 -34.49 -10.64
N SER A 6 -50.40 -34.47 -11.01
CA SER A 6 -51.48 -34.03 -10.13
C SER A 6 -51.64 -35.00 -8.94
N LEU A 7 -51.59 -36.31 -9.20
CA LEU A 7 -51.65 -37.34 -8.16
C LEU A 7 -50.48 -37.25 -7.19
N VAL A 8 -49.24 -37.13 -7.70
CA VAL A 8 -48.04 -37.01 -6.85
C VAL A 8 -48.06 -35.73 -6.02
N THR A 9 -48.50 -34.61 -6.61
CA THR A 9 -48.65 -33.34 -5.88
C THR A 9 -49.66 -33.47 -4.73
N ALA A 10 -50.80 -34.13 -4.97
CA ALA A 10 -51.82 -34.32 -3.95
C ALA A 10 -51.33 -35.22 -2.79
N LEU A 11 -50.62 -36.31 -3.10
CA LEU A 11 -50.02 -37.19 -2.10
C LEU A 11 -48.95 -36.46 -1.26
N ALA A 12 -48.11 -35.64 -1.90
CA ALA A 12 -47.13 -34.83 -1.20
C ALA A 12 -47.80 -33.81 -0.26
N ALA A 13 -48.87 -33.14 -0.71
CA ALA A 13 -49.62 -32.20 0.13
C ALA A 13 -50.26 -32.89 1.35
N LEU A 14 -50.91 -34.04 1.16
CA LEU A 14 -51.47 -34.84 2.26
C LEU A 14 -50.41 -35.25 3.28
N HIS A 15 -49.22 -35.66 2.81
CA HIS A 15 -48.10 -36.00 3.69
C HIS A 15 -47.62 -34.80 4.52
N THR A 16 -47.51 -33.62 3.92
CA THR A 16 -47.14 -32.39 4.66
C THR A 16 -48.20 -31.96 5.69
N MET A 17 -49.46 -32.33 5.48
CA MET A 17 -50.54 -32.15 6.47
C MET A 17 -50.58 -33.25 7.53
N GLY A 18 -49.59 -34.14 7.57
CA GLY A 18 -49.44 -35.19 8.59
C GLY A 18 -50.19 -36.49 8.29
N SER A 19 -50.80 -36.62 7.10
CA SER A 19 -51.39 -37.91 6.70
C SER A 19 -50.29 -38.93 6.40
N ALA A 20 -50.47 -40.16 6.91
CA ALA A 20 -49.57 -41.26 6.61
C ALA A 20 -49.73 -41.66 5.14
N VAL A 21 -48.69 -41.43 4.35
CA VAL A 21 -48.61 -41.86 2.95
C VAL A 21 -47.57 -42.96 2.88
N ASP A 22 -47.95 -44.09 2.28
CA ASP A 22 -47.03 -45.21 2.04
C ASP A 22 -46.12 -44.92 0.84
N TRP A 23 -45.07 -44.15 1.11
CA TRP A 23 -44.04 -43.85 0.11
C TRP A 23 -43.22 -45.08 -0.30
N GLU A 24 -43.18 -46.13 0.52
CA GLU A 24 -42.44 -47.35 0.19
C GLU A 24 -43.15 -48.12 -0.91
N SER A 25 -44.47 -48.27 -0.81
CA SER A 25 -45.26 -48.83 -1.90
C SER A 25 -45.24 -47.95 -3.16
N PHE A 26 -45.24 -46.62 -3.00
CA PHE A 26 -45.21 -45.70 -4.14
C PHE A 26 -43.92 -45.81 -4.97
N TYR A 27 -42.78 -46.03 -4.33
CA TYR A 27 -41.47 -46.13 -4.99
C TYR A 27 -41.02 -47.57 -5.30
N ASN A 28 -41.83 -48.58 -4.99
CA ASN A 28 -41.47 -49.98 -5.22
C ASN A 28 -41.15 -50.26 -6.70
N GLY A 29 -40.07 -50.99 -6.97
CA GLY A 29 -39.63 -51.35 -8.32
C GLY A 29 -38.94 -50.22 -9.12
N THR A 30 -38.87 -48.99 -8.59
CA THR A 30 -38.22 -47.85 -9.28
C THR A 30 -36.71 -47.75 -9.01
N GLY A 31 -36.20 -48.48 -8.02
CA GLY A 31 -34.82 -48.36 -7.56
C GLY A 31 -34.53 -47.13 -6.70
N ALA A 32 -35.55 -46.31 -6.38
CA ALA A 32 -35.41 -45.19 -5.47
C ALA A 32 -35.08 -45.67 -4.05
N ARG A 33 -34.16 -44.95 -3.39
CA ARG A 33 -33.77 -45.20 -2.00
C ARG A 33 -34.03 -43.97 -1.16
N ARG A 34 -34.52 -44.14 0.07
CA ARG A 34 -34.54 -43.05 1.05
C ARG A 34 -33.09 -42.66 1.36
N VAL A 35 -32.78 -41.38 1.19
CA VAL A 35 -31.49 -40.80 1.59
C VAL A 35 -31.76 -39.81 2.70
N ASP A 36 -30.96 -39.86 3.76
CA ASP A 36 -31.03 -38.84 4.80
C ASP A 36 -30.57 -37.51 4.22
N LEU A 37 -31.47 -36.53 4.21
CA LEU A 37 -31.09 -35.16 3.91
C LEU A 37 -30.34 -34.61 5.14
N PRO A 38 -29.19 -33.95 4.97
CA PRO A 38 -28.49 -33.33 6.10
C PRO A 38 -29.42 -32.30 6.75
N THR A 39 -29.78 -32.54 8.01
CA THR A 39 -30.82 -31.73 8.69
C THR A 39 -30.28 -30.49 9.41
N TYR A 40 -28.97 -30.19 9.40
CA TYR A 40 -28.46 -28.99 10.10
C TYR A 40 -27.06 -28.49 9.66
N ALA A 41 -26.90 -27.15 9.58
CA ALA A 41 -25.68 -26.40 9.20
C ALA A 41 -24.52 -26.43 10.23
N PHE A 42 -24.55 -27.36 11.20
CA PHE A 42 -23.62 -27.38 12.35
C PHE A 42 -23.08 -28.77 12.66
N GLN A 43 -22.98 -29.65 11.66
CA GLN A 43 -22.19 -30.86 11.78
C GLN A 43 -20.72 -30.44 11.99
N ARG A 44 -20.20 -30.60 13.21
CA ARG A 44 -18.83 -30.22 13.62
C ARG A 44 -17.75 -31.13 13.01
N GLN A 45 -17.84 -31.42 11.71
CA GLN A 45 -16.71 -31.96 10.97
C GLN A 45 -15.91 -30.81 10.39
N ARG A 46 -14.64 -30.71 10.80
CA ARG A 46 -13.73 -29.67 10.34
C ARG A 46 -13.28 -30.04 8.92
N TYR A 47 -13.95 -29.48 7.92
CA TYR A 47 -13.59 -29.60 6.50
C TYR A 47 -12.50 -28.61 6.05
N TRP A 48 -11.79 -27.97 7.00
CA TRP A 48 -10.65 -27.12 6.65
C TRP A 48 -9.53 -27.99 6.03
N PRO A 49 -8.84 -27.52 4.97
CA PRO A 49 -7.69 -28.23 4.43
C PRO A 49 -6.70 -28.57 5.54
N ARG A 50 -6.25 -29.83 5.62
CA ARG A 50 -5.14 -30.21 6.51
C ARG A 50 -3.89 -29.47 6.03
N ILE A 51 -3.57 -28.36 6.68
CA ILE A 51 -2.34 -27.62 6.45
C ILE A 51 -1.20 -28.56 6.86
N LYS A 52 -0.41 -29.05 5.89
CA LYS A 52 0.82 -29.78 6.18
C LYS A 52 1.68 -28.88 7.05
N GLN A 53 2.26 -29.45 8.10
CA GLN A 53 3.18 -28.76 9.01
C GLN A 53 4.19 -27.97 8.18
N GLN A 54 4.38 -26.69 8.49
CA GLN A 54 5.20 -25.79 7.68
C GLN A 54 6.61 -26.38 7.58
N ASN A 55 7.09 -26.59 6.35
CA ASN A 55 8.43 -27.10 6.13
C ASN A 55 9.43 -25.98 6.43
N ALA A 56 10.56 -26.31 7.05
CA ALA A 56 11.63 -25.35 7.36
C ALA A 56 12.07 -24.51 6.15
N ALA A 57 12.00 -25.07 4.94
CA ALA A 57 12.24 -24.35 3.70
C ALA A 57 11.26 -23.19 3.46
N SER A 58 9.98 -23.32 3.84
CA SER A 58 9.00 -22.25 3.73
C SER A 58 9.15 -21.19 4.82
N GLU A 59 9.63 -21.57 6.00
CA GLU A 59 9.92 -20.61 7.08
C GLU A 59 11.12 -19.72 6.73
N ALA A 60 12.16 -20.29 6.10
CA ALA A 60 13.35 -19.56 5.66
C ALA A 60 13.09 -18.49 4.57
N LEU A 61 11.91 -18.50 3.94
CA LEU A 61 11.51 -17.52 2.93
C LEU A 61 10.74 -16.32 3.53
N ARG A 62 10.48 -16.32 4.85
CA ARG A 62 9.72 -15.26 5.50
C ARG A 62 10.64 -14.14 5.95
N TYR A 63 10.35 -12.93 5.46
CA TYR A 63 10.99 -11.70 5.88
C TYR A 63 9.93 -10.71 6.33
N ARG A 64 10.34 -9.81 7.22
CA ARG A 64 9.58 -8.61 7.57
C ARG A 64 10.51 -7.42 7.53
N ILE A 65 9.94 -6.25 7.26
CA ILE A 65 10.65 -4.99 7.42
C ILE A 65 10.51 -4.56 8.88
N ASP A 66 11.62 -4.16 9.48
CA ASP A 66 11.69 -3.62 10.83
C ASP A 66 12.50 -2.32 10.79
N TRP A 67 12.19 -1.40 11.70
CA TRP A 67 12.92 -0.15 11.89
C TRP A 67 13.81 -0.28 13.13
N THR A 68 15.10 0.06 12.96
CA THR A 68 16.08 0.01 14.05
C THR A 68 16.60 1.42 14.30
N PRO A 69 16.63 1.91 15.55
CA PRO A 69 17.21 3.21 15.88
C PRO A 69 18.66 3.31 15.41
N VAL A 70 18.99 4.40 14.71
CA VAL A 70 20.35 4.73 14.30
C VAL A 70 20.92 5.76 15.26
N THR A 71 22.16 5.58 15.71
CA THR A 71 22.84 6.60 16.51
C THR A 71 23.18 7.78 15.62
N GLU A 72 22.64 8.96 15.94
CA GLU A 72 22.99 10.18 15.22
C GLU A 72 24.47 10.52 15.44
N THR A 73 25.21 10.63 14.34
CA THR A 73 26.53 11.25 14.36
C THR A 73 26.32 12.76 14.36
N PRO A 74 27.00 13.54 15.22
CA PRO A 74 26.80 14.99 15.29
C PRO A 74 26.93 15.61 13.90
N ALA A 75 25.93 16.42 13.56
CA ALA A 75 25.71 16.91 12.21
C ALA A 75 26.95 17.59 11.65
N THR A 76 27.45 17.07 10.53
CA THR A 76 28.36 17.80 9.65
C THR A 76 27.62 19.02 9.10
N VAL A 77 28.36 20.13 8.96
CA VAL A 77 27.89 21.30 8.20
C VAL A 77 27.44 20.83 6.82
N VAL A 78 26.28 21.30 6.36
CA VAL A 78 25.72 21.03 5.05
C VAL A 78 25.92 22.30 4.21
N PRO A 79 27.04 22.48 3.51
CA PRO A 79 27.32 23.72 2.82
C PRO A 79 26.51 23.88 1.53
N GLY A 80 26.46 25.11 1.03
CA GLY A 80 26.03 25.45 -0.32
C GLY A 80 24.52 25.44 -0.54
N GLN A 81 24.12 25.59 -1.80
CA GLN A 81 22.73 25.85 -2.16
C GLN A 81 21.91 24.55 -2.18
N TRP A 82 20.79 24.54 -1.48
CA TRP A 82 19.88 23.39 -1.43
C TRP A 82 18.51 23.77 -1.99
N LEU A 83 17.98 22.99 -2.92
CA LEU A 83 16.62 23.21 -3.40
C LEU A 83 15.63 22.50 -2.48
N ILE A 84 14.59 23.21 -2.05
CA ILE A 84 13.42 22.63 -1.39
C ILE A 84 12.25 22.76 -2.34
N VAL A 85 11.75 21.64 -2.85
CA VAL A 85 10.65 21.61 -3.83
C VAL A 85 9.39 21.13 -3.12
N GLY A 86 8.37 21.97 -3.01
CA GLY A 86 7.12 21.66 -2.30
C GLY A 86 5.90 22.29 -2.95
N ALA A 87 4.71 21.94 -2.44
CA ALA A 87 3.47 22.58 -2.88
C ALA A 87 3.32 23.98 -2.25
N PRO A 88 2.68 24.95 -2.93
CA PRO A 88 2.39 26.26 -2.36
C PRO A 88 1.63 26.14 -1.03
N GLY A 89 2.16 26.78 0.02
CA GLY A 89 1.54 26.76 1.34
C GLY A 89 1.72 25.48 2.15
N ASP A 90 2.59 24.55 1.71
CA ASP A 90 2.97 23.39 2.52
C ASP A 90 3.64 23.84 3.83
N THR A 91 2.98 23.53 4.94
CA THR A 91 3.42 23.89 6.30
C THR A 91 4.78 23.33 6.69
N ARG A 92 5.23 22.24 6.05
CA ARG A 92 6.53 21.60 6.31
C ARG A 92 7.70 22.40 5.77
N THR A 93 7.46 23.22 4.74
CA THR A 93 8.50 23.99 4.04
C THR A 93 9.28 24.91 4.98
N GLY A 94 8.59 25.61 5.89
CA GLY A 94 9.22 26.53 6.84
C GLY A 94 10.19 25.83 7.80
N PRO A 95 9.73 24.86 8.61
CA PRO A 95 10.58 24.08 9.51
C PRO A 95 11.77 23.41 8.80
N VAL A 96 11.55 22.81 7.64
CA VAL A 96 12.60 22.14 6.85
C VAL A 96 13.66 23.12 6.36
N ARG A 97 13.24 24.27 5.83
CA ARG A 97 14.15 25.35 5.41
C ARG A 97 14.99 25.82 6.59
N ASP A 98 14.36 26.09 7.72
CA ASP A 98 15.04 26.62 8.90
C ASP A 98 16.02 25.59 9.49
N ALA A 99 15.67 24.30 9.46
CA ALA A 99 16.55 23.20 9.88
C ALA A 99 17.79 23.05 8.99
N LEU A 100 17.64 23.16 7.66
CA LEU A 100 18.76 23.13 6.72
C LEU A 100 19.67 24.36 6.90
N ALA A 101 19.08 25.56 7.01
CA ALA A 101 19.83 26.79 7.23
C ALA A 101 20.62 26.76 8.55
N ALA A 102 20.04 26.21 9.62
CA ALA A 102 20.72 26.03 10.91
C ALA A 102 21.95 25.11 10.82
N ARG A 103 22.06 24.29 9.77
CA ARG A 103 23.22 23.42 9.49
C ARG A 103 24.18 23.99 8.44
N GLY A 104 23.99 25.24 8.04
CA GLY A 104 24.91 25.96 7.14
C GLY A 104 24.57 25.87 5.65
N ALA A 105 23.39 25.33 5.30
CA ALA A 105 22.91 25.32 3.92
C ALA A 105 22.32 26.67 3.54
N GLU A 106 22.24 26.94 2.24
CA GLU A 106 21.57 28.10 1.65
C GLU A 106 20.30 27.61 0.93
N PRO A 107 19.18 27.37 1.65
CA PRO A 107 17.99 26.77 1.06
C PRO A 107 17.26 27.76 0.14
N VAL A 108 16.90 27.28 -1.05
CA VAL A 108 16.06 27.96 -2.03
C VAL A 108 14.77 27.17 -2.18
N VAL A 109 13.65 27.82 -1.86
CA VAL A 109 12.33 27.19 -1.95
C VAL A 109 11.78 27.40 -3.36
N ILE A 110 11.32 26.31 -3.96
CA ILE A 110 10.60 26.28 -5.22
C ILE A 110 9.23 25.69 -4.94
N GLU A 111 8.20 26.53 -5.04
CA GLU A 111 6.82 26.10 -4.92
C GLU A 111 6.28 25.71 -6.30
N VAL A 112 5.72 24.51 -6.41
CA VAL A 112 5.09 24.01 -7.65
C VAL A 112 3.64 23.64 -7.36
N ALA A 113 2.70 24.32 -8.00
CA ALA A 113 1.29 24.02 -7.86
C ALA A 113 0.93 22.70 -8.57
N ASP A 114 -0.16 22.07 -8.16
CA ASP A 114 -0.64 20.85 -8.81
C ASP A 114 -0.90 21.08 -10.31
N GLY A 115 -0.38 20.17 -11.13
CA GLY A 115 -0.45 20.24 -12.59
C GLY A 115 0.52 21.22 -13.27
N ASP A 116 1.28 22.04 -12.54
CA ASP A 116 2.28 22.92 -13.14
C ASP A 116 3.53 22.12 -13.58
N PRO A 117 4.05 22.36 -14.81
CA PRO A 117 5.26 21.68 -15.26
C PRO A 117 6.49 22.07 -14.42
N ILE A 118 7.01 21.12 -13.64
CA ILE A 118 8.13 21.33 -12.70
C ILE A 118 9.38 21.88 -13.39
N ASP A 119 9.66 21.45 -14.63
CA ASP A 119 10.82 21.89 -15.41
C ASP A 119 10.87 23.40 -15.62
N LYS A 120 9.71 24.09 -15.66
CA LYS A 120 9.63 25.55 -15.78
C LYS A 120 10.07 26.30 -14.53
N HIS A 121 10.07 25.64 -13.38
CA HIS A 121 10.50 26.23 -12.11
C HIS A 121 12.01 26.00 -11.85
N LEU A 122 12.62 25.07 -12.59
CA LEU A 122 14.03 24.68 -12.45
C LEU A 122 14.92 25.42 -13.46
N THR A 123 14.76 26.74 -13.57
CA THR A 123 15.53 27.59 -14.49
C THR A 123 16.57 28.43 -13.75
N GLU A 124 17.68 28.74 -14.41
CA GLU A 124 18.73 29.62 -13.86
C GLU A 124 19.31 29.14 -12.51
N LEU A 125 19.34 27.82 -12.33
CA LEU A 125 19.90 27.20 -11.13
C LEU A 125 21.42 27.37 -11.09
N GLY A 126 21.94 27.74 -9.92
CA GLY A 126 23.36 27.72 -9.63
C GLY A 126 23.89 26.30 -9.41
N VAL A 127 25.03 26.20 -8.73
CA VAL A 127 25.53 24.90 -8.25
C VAL A 127 24.66 24.48 -7.08
N ILE A 128 23.94 23.38 -7.26
CA ILE A 128 23.06 22.79 -6.25
C ILE A 128 23.80 21.63 -5.57
N GLU A 129 23.87 21.65 -4.25
CA GLU A 129 24.52 20.61 -3.43
C GLU A 129 23.54 19.49 -3.04
N GLY A 130 22.24 19.78 -3.07
CA GLY A 130 21.20 18.80 -2.77
C GLY A 130 19.80 19.30 -3.12
N VAL A 131 18.91 18.36 -3.38
CA VAL A 131 17.49 18.62 -3.62
C VAL A 131 16.69 17.86 -2.58
N LEU A 132 15.78 18.55 -1.89
CA LEU A 132 14.83 17.96 -0.96
C LEU A 132 13.40 18.18 -1.47
N SER A 133 12.73 17.10 -1.82
CA SER A 133 11.35 17.11 -2.25
C SER A 133 10.42 16.93 -1.05
N LEU A 134 9.44 17.83 -0.93
CA LEU A 134 8.27 17.74 -0.06
C LEU A 134 7.00 17.46 -0.88
N LEU A 135 7.13 17.19 -2.19
CA LEU A 135 5.99 16.93 -3.06
C LEU A 135 5.26 15.67 -2.62
N GLU A 136 3.94 15.71 -2.69
CA GLU A 136 3.09 14.57 -2.40
C GLU A 136 2.84 13.75 -3.67
N GLY A 137 2.69 12.44 -3.48
CA GLY A 137 2.34 11.50 -4.56
C GLY A 137 3.53 11.06 -5.42
N PRO A 138 3.50 9.82 -5.94
CA PRO A 138 4.57 9.28 -6.77
C PRO A 138 4.69 10.00 -8.12
N GLU A 139 3.61 10.53 -8.68
CA GLU A 139 3.59 11.28 -9.94
C GLU A 139 4.43 12.56 -9.87
N SER A 140 4.30 13.33 -8.79
CA SER A 140 5.05 14.57 -8.56
C SER A 140 6.53 14.29 -8.37
N VAL A 141 6.87 13.23 -7.62
CA VAL A 141 8.25 12.80 -7.40
C VAL A 141 8.90 12.29 -8.70
N LEU A 142 8.15 11.54 -9.51
CA LEU A 142 8.63 11.09 -10.83
C LEU A 142 8.88 12.28 -11.76
N ALA A 143 7.93 13.21 -11.83
CA ALA A 143 8.05 14.41 -12.65
C ALA A 143 9.25 15.27 -12.21
N LEU A 144 9.48 15.41 -10.90
CA LEU A 144 10.66 16.10 -10.37
C LEU A 144 11.96 15.38 -10.78
N SER A 145 12.02 14.05 -10.62
CA SER A 145 13.20 13.27 -11.02
C SER A 145 13.55 13.47 -12.51
N GLN A 146 12.53 13.46 -13.37
CA GLN A 146 12.71 13.68 -14.82
C GLN A 146 13.11 15.12 -15.15
N ALA A 147 12.54 16.10 -14.43
CA ALA A 147 12.88 17.51 -14.62
C ALA A 147 14.33 17.80 -14.20
N LEU A 148 14.80 17.24 -13.08
CA LEU A 148 16.20 17.35 -12.63
C LEU A 148 17.16 16.76 -13.66
N GLU A 149 16.82 15.60 -14.25
CA GLU A 149 17.61 14.99 -15.31
C GLU A 149 17.66 15.88 -16.57
N THR A 150 16.50 16.41 -16.98
CA THR A 150 16.38 17.30 -18.15
C THR A 150 17.21 18.57 -17.99
N GLN A 151 17.24 19.14 -16.78
CA GLN A 151 18.04 20.33 -16.45
C GLN A 151 19.49 20.00 -16.09
N ALA A 152 19.90 18.73 -16.17
CA ALA A 152 21.23 18.24 -15.83
C ALA A 152 21.69 18.66 -14.42
N VAL A 153 20.78 18.67 -13.45
CA VAL A 153 21.11 18.93 -12.04
C VAL A 153 21.87 17.74 -11.49
N ASP A 154 23.12 17.95 -11.11
CA ASP A 154 24.02 16.90 -10.62
C ASP A 154 24.11 16.93 -9.09
N ALA A 155 22.98 16.73 -8.43
CA ALA A 155 22.84 16.77 -6.98
C ALA A 155 22.00 15.59 -6.46
N PRO A 156 22.25 15.11 -5.23
CA PRO A 156 21.45 14.06 -4.63
C PRO A 156 20.01 14.53 -4.35
N LEU A 157 19.03 13.75 -4.83
CA LEU A 157 17.60 13.92 -4.53
C LEU A 157 17.23 13.16 -3.26
N TRP A 158 16.75 13.90 -2.26
CA TRP A 158 16.10 13.41 -1.06
C TRP A 158 14.60 13.62 -1.18
N VAL A 159 13.81 12.60 -0.82
CA VAL A 159 12.34 12.68 -0.85
C VAL A 159 11.81 12.49 0.57
N ALA A 160 11.12 13.51 1.06
CA ALA A 160 10.46 13.48 2.36
C ALA A 160 8.96 13.18 2.19
N THR A 161 8.48 12.22 2.97
CA THR A 161 7.06 11.85 3.06
C THR A 161 6.53 12.12 4.46
N THR A 162 5.23 11.96 4.65
CA THR A 162 4.60 11.97 5.98
C THR A 162 3.63 10.79 6.05
N GLY A 163 3.82 9.89 7.01
CA GLY A 163 2.96 8.71 7.19
C GLY A 163 3.09 7.67 6.07
N ALA A 164 4.21 7.64 5.33
CA ALA A 164 4.41 6.63 4.29
C ALA A 164 4.78 5.25 4.86
N VAL A 165 5.33 5.22 6.08
CA VAL A 165 5.78 3.99 6.72
C VAL A 165 5.29 3.95 8.17
N ALA A 166 5.12 2.74 8.69
CA ALA A 166 4.91 2.53 10.11
C ALA A 166 6.25 2.13 10.75
N ALA A 167 6.87 3.06 11.46
CA ALA A 167 8.07 2.80 12.25
C ALA A 167 7.70 2.17 13.61
N GLU A 168 6.57 2.61 14.17
CA GLU A 168 5.96 2.09 15.38
C GLU A 168 4.64 1.36 15.08
N SER A 169 4.21 0.49 15.99
CA SER A 169 2.97 -0.28 15.81
C SER A 169 1.68 0.56 15.81
N THR A 170 1.78 1.82 16.25
CA THR A 170 0.67 2.77 16.34
C THR A 170 0.56 3.70 15.14
N ASP A 171 1.56 3.70 14.26
CA ASP A 171 1.58 4.59 13.10
C ASP A 171 0.49 4.21 12.09
N ILE A 172 -0.12 5.22 11.49
CA ILE A 172 -1.10 5.06 10.43
C ILE A 172 -0.41 5.33 9.10
N VAL A 173 -0.51 4.38 8.17
CA VAL A 173 0.12 4.47 6.85
C VAL A 173 -0.85 5.01 5.82
N ASP A 174 -0.44 6.07 5.12
CA ASP A 174 -1.06 6.51 3.89
C ASP A 174 -0.52 5.72 2.69
N SER A 175 -1.42 5.13 1.91
CA SER A 175 -1.03 4.28 0.78
C SER A 175 -0.42 5.06 -0.39
N SER A 176 -0.79 6.32 -0.57
CA SER A 176 -0.25 7.16 -1.64
C SER A 176 1.20 7.53 -1.32
N ALA A 177 1.46 7.97 -0.09
CA ALA A 177 2.80 8.23 0.42
C ALA A 177 3.67 6.96 0.43
N ALA A 178 3.11 5.79 0.75
CA ALA A 178 3.83 4.52 0.66
C ALA A 178 4.26 4.16 -0.78
N ALA A 179 3.48 4.55 -1.80
CA ALA A 179 3.86 4.33 -3.20
C ALA A 179 5.11 5.12 -3.59
N VAL A 180 5.35 6.29 -2.99
CA VAL A 180 6.59 7.08 -3.15
C VAL A 180 7.82 6.27 -2.73
N TRP A 181 7.73 5.49 -1.65
CA TRP A 181 8.83 4.61 -1.22
C TRP A 181 9.09 3.45 -2.17
N GLY A 182 8.04 2.94 -2.83
CA GLY A 182 8.17 1.99 -3.94
C GLY A 182 8.98 2.58 -5.09
N LEU A 183 8.56 3.75 -5.57
CA LEU A 183 9.20 4.47 -6.67
C LEU A 183 10.64 4.89 -6.33
N GLY A 184 10.88 5.50 -5.17
CA GLY A 184 12.19 6.00 -4.77
C GLY A 184 13.26 4.91 -4.69
N ARG A 185 12.89 3.68 -4.30
CA ARG A 185 13.80 2.53 -4.35
C ARG A 185 14.24 2.18 -5.77
N VAL A 186 13.36 2.33 -6.76
CA VAL A 186 13.69 2.09 -8.17
C VAL A 186 14.57 3.23 -8.69
N ILE A 187 14.22 4.49 -8.41
CA ILE A 187 15.04 5.65 -8.78
C ILE A 187 16.46 5.50 -8.22
N GLY A 188 16.61 5.10 -6.96
CA GLY A 188 17.93 4.88 -6.35
C GLY A 188 18.75 3.76 -6.98
N LEU A 189 18.11 2.77 -7.62
CA LEU A 189 18.80 1.71 -8.37
C LEU A 189 19.20 2.18 -9.78
N GLU A 190 18.35 2.98 -10.42
CA GLU A 190 18.60 3.49 -11.77
C GLU A 190 19.60 4.64 -11.80
N GLN A 191 19.59 5.51 -10.79
CA GLN A 191 20.41 6.73 -10.71
C GLN A 191 21.18 6.83 -9.37
N PRO A 192 22.05 5.86 -9.04
CA PRO A 192 22.68 5.79 -7.72
C PRO A 192 23.57 7.00 -7.38
N GLY A 193 24.14 7.68 -8.38
CA GLY A 193 24.96 8.88 -8.17
C GLY A 193 24.16 10.15 -7.85
N ARG A 194 22.85 10.14 -8.09
CA ARG A 194 21.94 11.30 -7.93
C ARG A 194 20.83 11.05 -6.91
N TRP A 195 20.89 9.93 -6.20
CA TRP A 195 19.89 9.57 -5.21
C TRP A 195 20.44 9.74 -3.79
N GLY A 196 19.80 10.62 -3.02
CA GLY A 196 20.10 10.84 -1.62
C GLY A 196 19.41 9.82 -0.72
N GLY A 197 18.08 9.73 -0.81
CA GLY A 197 17.30 8.78 -0.02
C GLY A 197 15.85 9.17 0.23
N LEU A 198 15.20 8.38 1.10
CA LEU A 198 13.83 8.57 1.57
C LEU A 198 13.84 8.86 3.06
N VAL A 199 13.02 9.82 3.49
CA VAL A 199 12.82 10.17 4.90
C VAL A 199 11.32 10.30 5.15
N ASP A 200 10.79 9.65 6.17
CA ASP A 200 9.41 9.87 6.60
C ASP A 200 9.41 10.83 7.80
N LEU A 201 8.69 11.93 7.67
CA LEU A 201 8.56 12.98 8.67
C LEU A 201 7.31 12.73 9.53
N PRO A 202 7.32 13.14 10.82
CA PRO A 202 6.11 13.13 11.63
C PRO A 202 5.07 14.10 11.06
N ALA A 203 3.80 13.90 11.43
CA ALA A 203 2.69 14.74 10.97
C ALA A 203 2.77 16.20 11.48
N GLU A 204 3.43 16.41 12.63
CA GLU A 204 3.67 17.73 13.22
C GLU A 204 5.18 17.95 13.32
N LEU A 205 5.65 19.10 12.81
CA LEU A 205 7.06 19.52 12.77
C LEU A 205 7.33 20.71 13.70
#